data_AF-A0A9E9B4Z5-F1
#
_entry.id   AF-A0A9E9B4Z5-F1
#
_cell.length_a   1.000
_cell.length_b   1.000
_cell.length_c   1.000
_cell.angle_alpha   90.00
_cell.angle_beta   90.00
_cell.angle_gamma   90.00
#
_symmetry.space_group_name_H-M   'P 1'
#
loop_
_entity.id
_entity.type
_entity.pdbx_description
1 polymer ?
#
loop_
_entity_poly.entity_id
_entity_poly.type
_entity_poly.pdbx_seq_one_letter_code
_entity_poly.pdbx_strand_id
1 'polypeptide(L)'
;MRKTDTWQDNKDIIAELKQKDSHFATIFDEHTQLDQQINQLDKDMVTHASREEEIEQMKRRKLHLKDEIYKIIDKNKLGSHA
;
A
#
# COMPACT_ATOMS: atom_id res chain seq x y z
N MET A 1 12.91 -11.07 -8.06
CA MET A 1 11.96 -11.10 -6.92
C MET A 1 10.73 -11.91 -7.35
N ARG A 2 10.42 -13.01 -6.66
CA ARG A 2 9.37 -13.97 -7.04
C ARG A 2 7.99 -13.29 -6.96
N LYS A 3 7.28 -13.24 -8.08
CA LYS A 3 5.93 -12.67 -8.23
C LYS A 3 4.86 -13.74 -7.93
N THR A 4 4.79 -14.27 -6.71
CA THR A 4 3.78 -15.31 -6.38
C THR A 4 3.40 -15.32 -4.90
N ASP A 5 3.08 -14.15 -4.34
CA ASP A 5 2.11 -14.02 -3.25
C ASP A 5 1.31 -12.75 -3.56
N THR A 6 0.40 -12.93 -4.51
CA THR A 6 -0.11 -11.84 -5.33
C THR A 6 -1.17 -11.14 -4.50
N TRP A 7 -1.09 -9.82 -4.36
CA TRP A 7 -2.17 -8.96 -3.83
C TRP A 7 -3.57 -9.41 -4.28
N GLN A 8 -3.66 -9.92 -5.51
CA GLN A 8 -4.81 -10.55 -6.15
C GLN A 8 -5.46 -11.68 -5.34
N ASP A 9 -4.67 -12.56 -4.73
CA ASP A 9 -5.10 -13.72 -3.95
C ASP A 9 -5.66 -13.28 -2.59
N ASN A 10 -5.06 -12.24 -2.03
CA ASN A 10 -5.51 -11.63 -0.79
C ASN A 10 -6.65 -10.62 -1.00
N LYS A 11 -7.18 -10.42 -2.22
CA LYS A 11 -8.20 -9.38 -2.50
C LYS A 11 -9.47 -9.55 -1.67
N ASP A 12 -9.93 -10.77 -1.49
CA ASP A 12 -11.11 -11.06 -0.67
C ASP A 12 -10.86 -10.72 0.81
N ILE A 13 -9.69 -11.11 1.34
CA ILE A 13 -9.28 -10.78 2.71
C ILE A 13 -9.11 -9.27 2.87
N ILE A 14 -8.51 -8.60 1.90
CA ILE A 14 -8.34 -7.14 1.87
C ILE A 14 -9.70 -6.44 1.87
N ALA A 15 -10.66 -6.91 1.05
CA ALA A 15 -11.99 -6.33 1.01
C ALA A 15 -12.73 -6.53 2.34
N GLU A 16 -12.58 -7.70 2.96
CA GLU A 16 -13.15 -8.00 4.26
C GLU A 16 -12.52 -7.13 5.37
N LEU A 17 -11.18 -7.08 5.44
CA LEU A 17 -10.43 -6.25 6.39
C LEU A 17 -10.75 -4.78 6.21
N LYS A 18 -10.94 -4.30 4.98
CA LYS A 18 -11.32 -2.91 4.71
C LYS A 18 -12.72 -2.56 5.26
N GLN A 19 -13.60 -3.55 5.43
CA GLN A 19 -14.92 -3.35 6.06
C GLN A 19 -14.89 -3.57 7.56
N LYS A 20 -14.12 -4.57 8.04
CA LYS A 20 -14.06 -4.94 9.47
C LYS A 20 -13.06 -4.12 10.27
N ASP A 21 -12.02 -3.61 9.63
CA ASP A 21 -10.89 -2.91 10.24
C ASP A 21 -10.73 -1.51 9.63
N SER A 22 -11.18 -0.50 10.38
CA SER A 22 -11.04 0.91 10.00
C SER A 22 -9.59 1.36 9.87
N HIS A 23 -8.66 0.75 10.61
CA HIS A 23 -7.24 1.07 10.53
C HIS A 23 -6.67 0.58 9.19
N PHE A 24 -7.05 -0.62 8.76
CA PHE A 24 -6.71 -1.14 7.45
C PHE A 24 -7.26 -0.26 6.32
N ALA A 25 -8.50 0.21 6.45
CA ALA A 25 -9.11 1.11 5.46
C ALA A 25 -8.31 2.40 5.28
N THR A 26 -7.85 3.02 6.37
CA THR A 26 -7.01 4.23 6.33
C THR A 26 -5.67 3.97 5.65
N ILE A 27 -4.97 2.90 6.03
CA ILE A 27 -3.66 2.54 5.43
C ILE A 27 -3.80 2.29 3.93
N PHE A 28 -4.87 1.61 3.51
CA PHE A 28 -5.12 1.33 2.11
C PHE A 28 -5.46 2.60 1.31
N ASP A 29 -6.21 3.53 1.91
CA ASP A 29 -6.48 4.83 1.30
C ASP A 29 -5.20 5.65 1.15
N GLU A 30 -4.38 5.74 2.20
CA GLU A 30 -3.07 6.42 2.16
C GLU A 30 -2.15 5.82 1.08
N HIS A 31 -2.11 4.49 0.95
CA HIS A 31 -1.33 3.83 -0.09
C HIS A 31 -1.81 4.23 -1.49
N THR A 32 -3.13 4.30 -1.68
CA THR A 32 -3.75 4.69 -2.96
C THR A 32 -3.48 6.16 -3.28
N GLN A 33 -3.61 7.04 -2.29
CA GLN A 33 -3.30 8.46 -2.45
C GLN A 33 -1.81 8.70 -2.75
N LEU A 34 -0.90 7.98 -2.08
CA LEU A 34 0.53 8.07 -2.37
C LEU A 34 0.85 7.57 -3.77
N ASP A 35 0.24 6.47 -4.21
CA ASP A 35 0.42 5.97 -5.57
C ASP A 35 -0.04 6.98 -6.62
N GLN A 36 -1.22 7.58 -6.42
CA GLN A 36 -1.74 8.64 -7.28
C GLN A 36 -0.82 9.86 -7.30
N GLN A 37 -0.34 10.31 -6.14
CA GLN A 37 0.58 11.46 -6.08
C GLN A 37 1.92 11.15 -6.74
N ILE A 38 2.52 9.97 -6.52
CA ILE A 38 3.74 9.56 -7.20
C ILE A 38 3.52 9.56 -8.71
N ASN A 39 2.42 8.99 -9.19
CA ASN A 39 2.10 8.96 -10.62
C ASN A 39 1.87 10.38 -11.20
N GLN A 40 1.26 11.28 -10.43
CA GLN A 40 1.07 12.67 -10.83
C GLN A 40 2.41 13.40 -10.93
N LEU A 41 3.30 13.21 -9.94
CA LEU A 41 4.63 13.81 -9.90
C LEU A 41 5.56 13.22 -10.98
N ASP A 42 5.48 11.91 -11.24
CA ASP A 42 6.23 11.23 -12.31
C ASP A 42 5.79 11.69 -13.70
N LYS A 43 4.49 11.99 -13.88
CA LYS A 43 4.00 12.56 -15.15
C LYS A 43 4.49 13.98 -15.39
N ASP A 44 4.70 14.73 -14.31
CA ASP A 44 5.04 16.14 -14.39
C ASP A 44 6.56 16.32 -14.32
N MET A 45 7.23 16.06 -15.45
CA MET A 45 8.69 16.00 -15.60
C MET A 45 9.42 17.25 -15.08
N VAL A 46 8.79 18.43 -15.17
CA VAL A 46 9.37 19.70 -14.70
C VAL A 46 9.45 19.72 -13.17
N THR A 47 8.39 19.28 -12.49
CA THR A 47 8.35 19.13 -11.03
C THR A 47 9.16 17.93 -10.53
N HIS A 48 9.26 16.85 -11.31
CA HIS A 48 9.99 15.64 -10.91
C HIS A 48 11.43 15.96 -10.49
N ALA A 49 12.15 16.77 -11.28
CA ALA A 49 13.53 17.13 -10.99
C ALA A 49 13.70 17.97 -9.70
N SER A 50 12.71 18.80 -9.36
CA SER A 50 12.74 19.61 -8.13
C SER A 50 12.19 18.88 -6.90
N ARG A 51 11.41 17.81 -7.10
CA ARG A 51 10.73 17.04 -6.04
C ARG A 51 11.23 15.61 -5.93
N GLU A 52 12.42 15.31 -6.44
CA GLU A 52 12.99 13.96 -6.44
C GLU A 52 13.06 13.38 -5.02
N GLU A 53 13.47 14.19 -4.03
CA GLU A 53 13.46 13.81 -2.61
C GLU A 53 12.06 13.50 -2.08
N GLU A 54 11.03 14.29 -2.44
CA GLU A 54 9.65 14.02 -2.04
C GLU A 54 9.17 12.70 -2.65
N ILE A 55 9.42 12.48 -3.94
CA ILE A 55 9.05 11.25 -4.64
C ILE A 55 9.75 10.03 -3.99
N GLU A 56 11.02 10.15 -3.63
CA GLU A 56 11.74 9.07 -2.95
C GLU A 56 11.14 8.78 -1.57
N GLN A 57 10.80 9.82 -0.79
CA GLN A 57 10.10 9.66 0.49
C GLN A 57 8.73 9.01 0.30
N MET A 58 7.96 9.40 -0.72
CA MET A 58 6.66 8.82 -1.02
C MET A 58 6.78 7.35 -1.42
N LYS A 59 7.78 7.00 -2.23
CA LYS A 59 8.07 5.60 -2.60
C LYS A 59 8.42 4.76 -1.37
N ARG A 60 9.22 5.31 -0.44
CA ARG A 60 9.52 4.65 0.85
C ARG A 60 8.26 4.49 1.71
N ARG A 61 7.44 5.54 1.85
CA ARG A 61 6.16 5.46 2.58
C ARG A 61 5.21 4.44 1.97
N LYS A 62 5.09 4.41 0.65
CA LYS A 62 4.28 3.42 -0.07
C LYS A 62 4.73 1.99 0.24
N LEU A 63 6.04 1.74 0.30
CA LEU A 63 6.58 0.44 0.69
C LEU A 63 6.20 0.10 2.14
N HIS A 64 6.37 1.05 3.07
CA HIS A 64 5.97 0.88 4.46
C HIS A 64 4.48 0.56 4.63
N LEU A 65 3.59 1.30 3.96
CA LEU A 65 2.16 1.03 4.01
C LEU A 65 1.82 -0.34 3.44
N LYS A 66 2.50 -0.73 2.35
CA LYS A 66 2.36 -2.08 1.81
C LYS A 66 2.76 -3.13 2.85
N ASP A 67 3.90 -2.98 3.52
CA ASP A 67 4.33 -3.88 4.60
C ASP A 67 3.32 -3.93 5.75
N GLU A 68 2.76 -2.80 6.16
CA GLU A 68 1.71 -2.77 7.20
C GLU A 68 0.44 -3.50 6.75
N ILE A 69 0.02 -3.35 5.49
CA ILE A 69 -1.10 -4.09 4.91
C ILE A 69 -0.83 -5.60 4.98
N TYR A 70 0.36 -6.05 4.58
CA TYR A 70 0.72 -7.47 4.67
C TYR A 70 0.77 -7.96 6.12
N LYS A 71 1.27 -7.17 7.07
CA LYS A 71 1.25 -7.54 8.50
C LYS A 71 -0.16 -7.71 9.04
N ILE A 72 -1.10 -6.87 8.63
CA ILE A 72 -2.50 -6.97 9.07
C ILE A 72 -3.15 -8.22 8.44
N ILE A 73 -2.91 -8.46 7.15
CA ILE A 73 -3.38 -9.68 6.46
C ILE A 73 -2.81 -10.93 7.14
N ASP A 74 -1.51 -10.96 7.41
CA ASP A 74 -0.83 -12.11 8.03
C ASP A 74 -1.36 -12.36 9.45
N LYS A 75 -1.52 -11.31 10.26
CA LYS A 75 -2.17 -11.41 11.58
C LYS A 75 -3.58 -11.97 11.49
N ASN A 76 -4.38 -11.53 10.52
CA ASN A 76 -5.74 -12.02 10.33
C ASN A 76 -5.76 -13.50 9.89
N LYS A 77 -4.84 -13.91 9.02
CA LYS A 77 -4.65 -15.31 8.62
C LYS A 77 -4.22 -16.20 9.79
N LEU A 78 -3.29 -15.73 10.62
CA LEU A 78 -2.81 -16.45 11.81
C LEU A 78 -3.92 -16.59 12.87
N GLY A 79 -4.73 -15.56 13.06
CA GLY A 79 -5.84 -15.59 14.02
C GLY A 79 -7.05 -16.43 13.59
N SER A 80 -7.22 -16.66 12.27
CA SER A 80 -8.33 -17.47 11.73
C SER A 80 -8.04 -18.98 11.71
N HIS A 81 -6.83 -19.40 12.09
CA HIS A 81 -6.40 -20.80 12.14
C HIS A 81 -6.31 -21.39 13.56
N ALA A 82 -6.79 -20.68 14.58
CA ALA A 82 -6.91 -21.15 15.97
C ALA A 82 -8.37 -21.40 16.34
#